data_AF-A0A9N9VZ28-F1
#
_entry.id   AF-A0A9N9VZ28-F1
#
_cell.length_a   1.000
_cell.length_b   1.000
_cell.length_c   1.000
_cell.angle_alpha   90.00
_cell.angle_beta   90.00
_cell.angle_gamma   90.00
#
_symmetry.space_group_name_H-M   'P 1'
#
loop_
_entity.id
_entity.type
_entity.pdbx_description
1 polymer ?
#
loop_
_entity_poly.entity_id
_entity_poly.type
_entity_poly.pdbx_seq_one_letter_code
_entity_poly.pdbx_strand_id
1 'polypeptide(L)'
;MGSTAATSQVRKNYLDNVDTLRDIILNDHFGGDMAPEIVDQWLRALEPGRQFPLPPNIKGFYGGSLRESMPIEIARGSYKHIMHTTDDTAKVDKYAGRMLIALSILDLESLVADDPTLGALALWHKALAQVRLPDKAGELAQTLQQYQAVRPRSNLSDSKLPETPRLKIRLEEVARELGNTGALDRIADWDCSSAIKTKEKRPTYIIFGYKDREYSGRVEGRLVVALVERRSKAWILTWQPSTAKKKKGHMFTFASVF
;
A
#
# COMPACT_ATOMS: atom_id res chain seq x y z
N MET A 1 -12.04 25.72 4.51
CA MET A 1 -13.51 25.75 4.28
C MET A 1 -13.91 24.70 3.21
N GLY A 2 -13.52 23.43 3.35
CA GLY A 2 -13.76 22.39 2.34
C GLY A 2 -14.61 21.18 2.78
N SER A 3 -15.12 21.16 4.02
CA SER A 3 -15.64 19.94 4.67
C SER A 3 -17.13 19.64 4.42
N THR A 4 -17.95 20.61 4.04
CA THR A 4 -19.42 20.44 3.96
C THR A 4 -19.88 19.68 2.70
N ALA A 5 -19.24 19.90 1.55
CA ALA A 5 -19.62 19.28 0.28
C ALA A 5 -19.27 17.78 0.24
N ALA A 6 -18.07 17.40 0.66
CA ALA A 6 -17.64 16.00 0.74
C ALA A 6 -18.52 15.20 1.71
N THR A 7 -18.84 15.78 2.87
CA THR A 7 -19.78 15.19 3.85
C THR A 7 -21.19 15.02 3.26
N SER A 8 -21.67 15.97 2.43
CA SER A 8 -22.99 15.88 1.79
C SER A 8 -23.06 14.79 0.72
N GLN A 9 -22.00 14.60 -0.07
CA GLN A 9 -21.94 13.57 -1.11
C GLN A 9 -21.82 12.17 -0.51
N VAL A 10 -20.97 11.99 0.50
CA VAL A 10 -20.80 10.71 1.20
C VAL A 10 -22.11 10.29 1.87
N ARG A 11 -22.83 11.23 2.48
CA ARG A 11 -24.17 10.96 3.03
C ARG A 11 -25.18 10.58 1.95
N LYS A 12 -25.17 11.27 0.80
CA LYS A 12 -26.05 10.92 -0.32
C LYS A 12 -25.76 9.50 -0.82
N ASN A 13 -24.49 9.16 -1.02
CA ASN A 13 -24.07 7.81 -1.43
C ASN A 13 -24.56 6.74 -0.45
N TYR A 14 -24.48 7.01 0.87
CA TYR A 14 -25.01 6.10 1.88
C TYR A 14 -26.52 5.90 1.74
N LEU A 15 -27.30 6.98 1.64
CA LEU A 15 -28.75 6.91 1.55
C LEU A 15 -29.21 6.21 0.27
N ASP A 16 -28.58 6.51 -0.87
CA ASP A 16 -28.91 5.95 -2.17
C ASP A 16 -28.59 4.44 -2.26
N ASN A 17 -27.71 3.92 -1.39
CA ASN A 17 -27.23 2.55 -1.45
C ASN A 17 -27.46 1.73 -0.17
N VAL A 18 -28.27 2.21 0.79
CA VAL A 18 -28.38 1.59 2.12
C VAL A 18 -28.81 0.11 2.07
N ASP A 19 -29.76 -0.23 1.19
CA ASP A 19 -30.23 -1.61 1.02
C ASP A 19 -29.17 -2.50 0.38
N THR A 20 -28.42 -1.96 -0.58
CA THR A 20 -27.29 -2.68 -1.19
C THR A 20 -26.16 -2.87 -0.17
N LEU A 21 -25.84 -1.86 0.65
CA LEU A 21 -24.87 -1.98 1.73
C LEU A 21 -25.31 -3.05 2.74
N ARG A 22 -26.60 -3.11 3.07
CA ARG A 22 -27.17 -4.16 3.93
C ARG A 22 -26.88 -5.54 3.36
N ASP A 23 -27.18 -5.71 2.08
CA ASP A 23 -26.98 -6.98 1.38
C ASP A 23 -25.50 -7.37 1.31
N ILE A 24 -24.59 -6.42 1.04
CA ILE A 24 -23.15 -6.68 1.02
C ILE A 24 -22.67 -7.11 2.42
N ILE A 25 -23.09 -6.42 3.48
CA ILE A 25 -22.69 -6.76 4.85
C ILE A 25 -23.16 -8.16 5.21
N LEU A 26 -24.44 -8.48 4.94
CA LEU A 26 -25.00 -9.79 5.25
C LEU A 26 -24.34 -10.90 4.43
N ASN A 27 -24.31 -10.76 3.10
CA ASN A 27 -23.98 -11.86 2.19
C ASN A 27 -22.49 -11.93 1.83
N ASP A 28 -21.87 -10.80 1.50
CA ASP A 28 -20.47 -10.79 1.03
C ASP A 28 -19.47 -10.76 2.20
N HIS A 29 -19.80 -10.02 3.26
CA HIS A 29 -18.93 -9.89 4.43
C HIS A 29 -19.14 -11.02 5.43
N PHE A 30 -20.38 -11.33 5.81
CA PHE A 30 -20.72 -12.37 6.78
C PHE A 30 -21.10 -13.74 6.20
N GLY A 31 -21.32 -13.87 4.88
CA GLY A 31 -21.66 -15.15 4.25
C GLY A 31 -23.10 -15.61 4.44
N GLY A 32 -24.00 -14.74 4.90
CA GLY A 32 -25.44 -15.01 5.04
C GLY A 32 -25.89 -15.52 6.42
N ASP A 33 -24.96 -15.82 7.33
CA ASP A 33 -25.26 -16.47 8.61
C ASP A 33 -25.45 -15.48 9.78
N MET A 34 -25.27 -14.18 9.54
CA MET A 34 -25.29 -13.19 10.62
C MET A 34 -26.71 -12.74 10.98
N ALA A 35 -26.95 -12.60 12.29
CA ALA A 35 -28.20 -12.08 12.81
C ALA A 35 -28.51 -10.68 12.24
N PRO A 36 -29.75 -10.41 11.77
CA PRO A 36 -30.13 -9.13 11.16
C PRO A 36 -29.81 -7.91 12.04
N GLU A 37 -29.91 -8.04 13.36
CA GLU A 37 -29.63 -6.97 14.33
C GLU A 37 -28.17 -6.54 14.31
N ILE A 38 -27.24 -7.48 14.08
CA ILE A 38 -25.80 -7.17 13.96
C ILE A 38 -25.54 -6.46 12.63
N VAL A 39 -26.17 -6.90 11.55
CA VAL A 39 -26.10 -6.21 10.24
C VAL A 39 -26.61 -4.77 10.38
N ASP A 40 -27.70 -4.56 11.12
CA ASP A 40 -28.24 -3.21 11.39
C ASP A 40 -27.32 -2.34 12.23
N GLN A 41 -26.63 -2.92 13.23
CA GLN A 41 -25.61 -2.19 13.97
C GLN A 41 -24.45 -1.74 13.06
N TRP A 42 -24.00 -2.60 12.15
CA TRP A 42 -22.98 -2.26 11.16
C TRP A 42 -23.45 -1.12 10.26
N LEU A 43 -24.66 -1.20 9.70
CA LEU A 43 -25.23 -0.14 8.87
C LEU A 43 -25.35 1.21 9.59
N ARG A 44 -25.78 1.21 10.84
CA ARG A 44 -25.86 2.43 11.66
C ARG A 44 -24.47 3.00 11.91
N ALA A 45 -23.48 2.17 12.21
CA ALA A 45 -22.11 2.62 12.41
C ALA A 45 -21.46 3.20 11.13
N LEU A 46 -21.97 2.86 9.95
CA LEU A 46 -21.53 3.43 8.67
C LEU A 46 -22.19 4.78 8.34
N GLU A 47 -23.25 5.19 9.05
CA GLU A 47 -24.03 6.39 8.70
C GLU A 47 -23.16 7.66 8.80
N PRO A 48 -22.91 8.39 7.70
CA PRO A 48 -22.04 9.56 7.72
C PRO A 48 -22.60 10.70 8.59
N GLY A 49 -21.74 11.30 9.40
CA GLY A 49 -22.09 12.42 10.27
C GLY A 49 -22.86 12.04 11.53
N ARG A 50 -23.11 10.74 11.78
CA ARG A 50 -23.66 10.24 13.05
C ARG A 50 -22.63 9.39 13.79
N GLN A 51 -22.57 9.56 15.10
CA GLN A 51 -21.66 8.78 15.96
C GLN A 51 -22.44 7.70 16.71
N PHE A 52 -22.79 6.62 16.01
CA PHE A 52 -23.30 5.41 16.68
C PHE A 52 -22.15 4.59 17.27
N PRO A 53 -22.37 3.88 18.40
CA PRO A 53 -21.40 2.91 18.90
C PRO A 53 -21.00 1.90 17.83
N LEU A 54 -19.73 1.51 17.84
CA LEU A 54 -19.23 0.49 16.93
C LEU A 54 -19.77 -0.89 17.34
N PRO A 55 -20.19 -1.73 16.39
CA PRO A 55 -20.49 -3.14 16.63
C PRO A 55 -19.35 -3.87 17.35
N PRO A 56 -19.66 -4.93 18.14
CA PRO A 56 -18.63 -5.74 18.77
C PRO A 56 -17.73 -6.41 17.73
N ASN A 57 -16.47 -6.66 18.08
CA ASN A 57 -15.50 -7.44 17.31
C ASN A 57 -15.10 -6.90 15.94
N ILE A 58 -15.34 -5.61 15.64
CA ILE A 58 -14.77 -4.98 14.45
C ILE A 58 -13.24 -5.05 14.53
N LYS A 59 -12.62 -5.60 13.48
CA LYS A 59 -11.16 -5.68 13.36
C LYS A 59 -10.72 -4.55 12.44
N GLY A 60 -10.17 -3.48 13.03
CA GLY A 60 -9.56 -2.42 12.25
C GLY A 60 -8.41 -2.93 11.38
N PHE A 61 -8.14 -2.25 10.27
CA PHE A 61 -6.97 -2.54 9.47
C PHE A 61 -5.74 -1.86 10.06
N TYR A 62 -4.74 -2.66 10.42
CA TYR A 62 -3.38 -2.22 10.75
C TYR A 62 -3.29 -1.09 11.82
N GLY A 63 -4.22 -1.06 12.77
CA GLY A 63 -4.25 -0.08 13.87
C GLY A 63 -4.87 1.27 13.51
N GLY A 64 -5.43 1.42 12.31
CA GLY A 64 -6.18 2.61 11.91
C GLY A 64 -7.58 2.69 12.54
N SER A 65 -8.28 3.78 12.23
CA SER A 65 -9.66 4.02 12.68
C SER A 65 -10.57 2.83 12.37
N LEU A 66 -11.23 2.29 13.41
CA LEU A 66 -12.17 1.18 13.25
C LEU A 66 -13.33 1.55 12.32
N ARG A 67 -13.87 2.76 12.47
CA ARG A 67 -15.02 3.21 11.67
C ARG A 67 -14.66 3.35 10.19
N GLU A 68 -13.52 3.95 9.89
CA GLU A 68 -13.04 4.13 8.52
C GLU A 68 -12.52 2.82 7.89
N SER A 69 -12.16 1.85 8.73
CA SER A 69 -11.83 0.49 8.28
C SER A 69 -13.05 -0.30 7.79
N MET A 70 -14.24 -0.06 8.34
CA MET A 70 -15.43 -0.87 8.03
C MET A 70 -15.78 -0.85 6.53
N PRO A 71 -15.88 0.30 5.83
CA PRO A 71 -16.13 0.32 4.38
C PRO A 71 -15.11 -0.48 3.56
N ILE A 72 -13.84 -0.44 3.96
CA ILE A 72 -12.75 -1.20 3.31
C ILE A 72 -12.93 -2.69 3.58
N GLU A 73 -13.34 -3.06 4.79
CA GLU A 73 -13.58 -4.46 5.18
C GLU A 73 -14.76 -5.08 4.42
N ILE A 74 -15.81 -4.28 4.23
CA ILE A 74 -17.00 -4.63 3.46
C ILE A 74 -16.62 -4.81 1.98
N ALA A 75 -15.90 -3.85 1.39
CA ALA A 75 -15.40 -3.97 0.03
C ALA A 75 -14.50 -5.21 -0.15
N ARG A 76 -13.64 -5.50 0.84
CA ARG A 76 -12.82 -6.72 0.84
C ARG A 76 -13.68 -7.99 0.90
N GLY A 77 -14.83 -7.98 1.57
CA GLY A 77 -15.82 -9.06 1.54
C GLY A 77 -16.21 -9.41 0.10
N SER A 78 -16.71 -8.42 -0.64
CA SER A 78 -17.07 -8.58 -2.06
C SER A 78 -15.87 -9.03 -2.92
N TYR A 79 -14.68 -8.46 -2.68
CA TYR A 79 -13.47 -8.82 -3.44
C TYR A 79 -13.14 -10.31 -3.36
N LYS A 80 -13.41 -10.99 -2.24
CA LYS A 80 -13.12 -12.42 -2.10
C LYS A 80 -13.81 -13.29 -3.14
N HIS A 81 -14.96 -12.87 -3.63
CA HIS A 81 -15.73 -13.61 -4.62
C HIS A 81 -15.17 -13.52 -6.04
N ILE A 82 -14.30 -12.54 -6.30
CA ILE A 82 -13.78 -12.20 -7.64
C ILE A 82 -12.26 -12.04 -7.69
N MET A 83 -11.55 -12.41 -6.61
CA MET A 83 -10.10 -12.24 -6.54
C MET A 83 -9.34 -13.11 -7.56
N HIS A 84 -9.92 -14.25 -7.91
CA HIS A 84 -9.37 -15.25 -8.85
C HIS A 84 -10.36 -15.59 -9.98
N THR A 85 -11.40 -14.76 -10.17
CA THR A 85 -12.45 -14.99 -11.18
C THR A 85 -12.40 -13.88 -12.21
N THR A 86 -12.23 -14.27 -13.47
CA THR A 86 -12.23 -13.38 -14.64
C THR A 86 -13.04 -13.94 -15.82
N ASP A 87 -13.59 -15.15 -15.68
CA ASP A 87 -14.39 -15.88 -16.65
C ASP A 87 -15.90 -15.60 -16.52
N ASP A 88 -16.40 -15.41 -15.31
CA ASP A 88 -17.80 -15.03 -15.04
C ASP A 88 -17.96 -13.51 -14.95
N THR A 89 -18.20 -12.87 -16.09
CA THR A 89 -18.29 -11.41 -16.21
C THR A 89 -19.44 -10.82 -15.39
N ALA A 90 -20.60 -11.48 -15.34
CA ALA A 90 -21.75 -11.01 -14.55
C ALA A 90 -21.45 -11.01 -13.05
N LYS A 91 -20.74 -12.04 -12.57
CA LYS A 91 -20.27 -12.09 -11.18
C LYS A 91 -19.20 -11.03 -10.92
N VAL A 92 -18.25 -10.85 -11.83
CA VAL A 92 -17.22 -9.81 -11.75
C VAL A 92 -17.87 -8.43 -11.63
N ASP A 93 -18.81 -8.09 -12.51
CA ASP A 93 -19.50 -6.82 -12.52
C ASP A 93 -20.26 -6.58 -11.22
N LYS A 94 -21.03 -7.57 -10.77
CA LYS A 94 -21.80 -7.51 -9.51
C LYS A 94 -20.90 -7.16 -8.33
N TYR A 95 -19.84 -7.94 -8.11
CA TYR A 95 -19.01 -7.77 -6.90
C TYR A 95 -18.06 -6.58 -7.01
N ALA A 96 -17.56 -6.23 -8.21
CA ALA A 96 -16.78 -5.01 -8.40
C ALA A 96 -17.65 -3.76 -8.16
N GLY A 97 -18.90 -3.76 -8.63
CA GLY A 97 -19.87 -2.70 -8.33
C GLY A 97 -20.13 -2.57 -6.83
N ARG A 98 -20.32 -3.68 -6.13
CA ARG A 98 -20.48 -3.72 -4.66
C ARG A 98 -19.26 -3.16 -3.92
N MET A 99 -18.04 -3.46 -4.37
CA MET A 99 -16.82 -2.85 -3.82
C MET A 99 -16.85 -1.32 -3.93
N LEU A 100 -17.23 -0.78 -5.10
CA LEU A 100 -17.32 0.67 -5.30
C LEU A 100 -18.39 1.31 -4.43
N ILE A 101 -19.55 0.67 -4.29
CA ILE A 101 -20.63 1.13 -3.38
C ILE A 101 -20.12 1.19 -1.94
N ALA A 102 -19.49 0.13 -1.46
CA ALA A 102 -18.94 0.08 -0.10
C ALA A 102 -17.89 1.18 0.13
N LEU A 103 -17.02 1.47 -0.85
CA LEU A 103 -16.01 2.52 -0.72
C LEU A 103 -16.56 3.93 -0.93
N SER A 104 -17.72 4.09 -1.57
CA SER A 104 -18.31 5.41 -1.89
C SER A 104 -18.76 6.21 -0.66
N ILE A 105 -18.88 5.54 0.49
CA ILE A 105 -19.25 6.17 1.77
C ILE A 105 -18.03 6.61 2.59
N LEU A 106 -16.82 6.52 2.04
CA LEU A 106 -15.63 7.12 2.62
C LEU A 106 -15.38 8.51 2.04
N ASP A 107 -15.11 9.47 2.93
CA ASP A 107 -14.44 10.71 2.53
C ASP A 107 -12.95 10.39 2.29
N LEU A 108 -12.63 9.98 1.06
CA LEU A 108 -11.26 9.58 0.71
C LEU A 108 -10.25 10.73 0.85
N GLU A 109 -10.67 11.98 0.66
CA GLU A 109 -9.77 13.14 0.78
C GLU A 109 -9.36 13.34 2.23
N SER A 110 -10.32 13.36 3.15
CA SER A 110 -10.05 13.42 4.59
C SER A 110 -9.29 12.19 5.07
N LEU A 111 -9.69 10.98 4.66
CA LEU A 111 -9.03 9.75 5.07
C LEU A 111 -7.55 9.73 4.67
N VAL A 112 -7.23 10.16 3.45
CA VAL A 112 -5.85 10.25 2.95
C VAL A 112 -5.02 11.29 3.72
N ALA A 113 -5.66 12.35 4.21
CA ALA A 113 -4.98 13.35 5.03
C ALA A 113 -4.65 12.78 6.42
N ASP A 114 -5.63 12.14 7.06
CA ASP A 114 -5.59 11.75 8.47
C ASP A 114 -4.94 10.37 8.71
N ASP A 115 -5.26 9.37 7.87
CA ASP A 115 -4.70 8.02 7.90
C ASP A 115 -4.28 7.56 6.50
N PRO A 116 -3.03 7.87 6.08
CA PRO A 116 -2.54 7.50 4.75
C PRO A 116 -2.50 5.99 4.49
N THR A 117 -2.40 5.17 5.55
CA THR A 117 -2.41 3.71 5.41
C THR A 117 -3.80 3.23 5.02
N LEU A 118 -4.85 3.67 5.73
CA LEU A 118 -6.23 3.37 5.35
C LEU A 118 -6.61 4.00 4.01
N GLY A 119 -6.20 5.24 3.76
CA GLY A 119 -6.42 5.91 2.48
C GLY A 119 -5.83 5.13 1.30
N ALA A 120 -4.58 4.67 1.41
CA ALA A 120 -3.97 3.83 0.38
C ALA A 120 -4.66 2.47 0.24
N LEU A 121 -5.09 1.83 1.34
CA LEU A 121 -5.85 0.57 1.29
C LEU A 121 -7.19 0.73 0.56
N ALA A 122 -7.92 1.82 0.83
CA ALA A 122 -9.17 2.13 0.17
C ALA A 122 -8.97 2.37 -1.34
N LEU A 123 -7.97 3.17 -1.71
CA LEU A 123 -7.60 3.44 -3.11
C LEU A 123 -7.16 2.17 -3.85
N TRP A 124 -6.43 1.27 -3.18
CA TRP A 124 -6.07 -0.02 -3.76
C TRP A 124 -7.31 -0.87 -4.10
N HIS A 125 -8.25 -1.03 -3.17
CA HIS A 125 -9.49 -1.78 -3.43
C HIS A 125 -10.36 -1.08 -4.48
N LYS A 126 -10.39 0.26 -4.49
CA LYS A 126 -11.08 1.05 -5.52
C LYS A 126 -10.49 0.78 -6.91
N ALA A 127 -9.17 0.81 -7.07
CA ALA A 127 -8.51 0.50 -8.33
C ALA A 127 -8.78 -0.94 -8.78
N LEU A 128 -8.77 -1.91 -7.86
CA LEU A 128 -9.12 -3.31 -8.14
C LEU A 128 -10.56 -3.48 -8.63
N ALA A 129 -11.50 -2.67 -8.16
CA ALA A 129 -12.87 -2.69 -8.64
C ALA A 129 -13.01 -1.97 -10.00
N GLN A 130 -12.43 -0.77 -10.14
CA GLN A 130 -12.52 0.03 -11.37
C GLN A 130 -11.87 -0.67 -12.57
N VAL A 131 -10.74 -1.37 -12.39
CA VAL A 131 -10.10 -2.13 -13.47
C VAL A 131 -10.98 -3.25 -14.02
N ARG A 132 -11.92 -3.75 -13.22
CA ARG A 132 -12.83 -4.84 -13.60
C ARG A 132 -14.07 -4.35 -14.34
N LEU A 133 -14.35 -3.06 -14.32
CA LEU A 133 -15.58 -2.47 -14.85
C LEU A 133 -15.26 -1.59 -16.08
N PRO A 134 -15.75 -1.92 -17.28
CA PRO A 134 -15.44 -1.16 -18.49
C PRO A 134 -15.86 0.32 -18.43
N ASP A 135 -17.01 0.63 -17.83
CA ASP A 135 -17.54 1.98 -17.67
C ASP A 135 -16.75 2.84 -16.66
N LYS A 136 -15.90 2.21 -15.84
CA LYS A 136 -15.10 2.87 -14.80
C LYS A 136 -13.66 3.15 -15.19
N ALA A 137 -13.25 2.80 -16.40
CA ALA A 137 -11.92 3.09 -16.91
C ALA A 137 -11.57 4.59 -16.81
N GLY A 138 -12.52 5.50 -17.06
CA GLY A 138 -12.30 6.95 -16.95
C GLY A 138 -11.92 7.41 -15.54
N GLU A 139 -12.47 6.78 -14.50
CA GLU A 139 -12.19 7.11 -13.10
C GLU A 139 -10.90 6.44 -12.58
N LEU A 140 -10.43 5.38 -13.25
CA LEU A 140 -9.27 4.60 -12.81
C LEU A 140 -8.00 5.45 -12.76
N ALA A 141 -7.74 6.26 -13.78
CA ALA A 141 -6.52 7.07 -13.86
C ALA A 141 -6.35 8.00 -12.64
N GLN A 142 -7.43 8.64 -12.20
CA GLN A 142 -7.42 9.50 -11.00
C GLN A 142 -7.11 8.69 -9.73
N THR A 143 -7.75 7.53 -9.57
CA THR A 143 -7.51 6.64 -8.43
C THR A 143 -6.05 6.17 -8.37
N LEU A 144 -5.45 5.84 -9.53
CA LEU A 144 -4.04 5.42 -9.62
C LEU A 144 -3.07 6.56 -9.23
N GLN A 145 -3.33 7.78 -9.69
CA GLN A 145 -2.55 8.96 -9.29
C GLN A 145 -2.64 9.24 -7.79
N GLN A 146 -3.85 9.18 -7.23
CA GLN A 146 -4.06 9.32 -5.78
C GLN A 146 -3.33 8.21 -5.03
N TYR A 147 -3.43 6.96 -5.47
CA TYR A 147 -2.73 5.84 -4.83
C TYR A 147 -1.22 6.06 -4.82
N GLN A 148 -0.63 6.43 -5.96
CA GLN A 148 0.80 6.69 -6.08
C GLN A 148 1.28 7.82 -5.16
N ALA A 149 0.47 8.87 -4.99
CA ALA A 149 0.80 9.99 -4.11
C ALA A 149 0.75 9.61 -2.62
N VAL A 150 -0.19 8.74 -2.24
CA VAL A 150 -0.45 8.38 -0.84
C VAL A 150 0.39 7.20 -0.38
N ARG A 151 0.64 6.22 -1.25
CA ARG A 151 1.32 4.97 -0.92
C ARG A 151 2.65 5.17 -0.18
N PRO A 152 3.55 6.11 -0.54
CA PRO A 152 4.81 6.33 0.19
C PRO A 152 4.64 6.81 1.63
N ARG A 153 3.47 7.35 1.99
CA ARG A 153 3.14 7.81 3.35
C ARG A 153 2.64 6.67 4.24
N SER A 154 2.30 5.52 3.68
CA SER A 154 1.93 4.33 4.46
C SER A 154 3.18 3.63 4.99
N ASN A 155 3.10 3.21 6.26
CA ASN A 155 4.15 2.43 6.93
C ASN A 155 4.11 0.93 6.60
N LEU A 156 3.18 0.48 5.76
CA LEU A 156 3.06 -0.93 5.40
C LEU A 156 4.13 -1.36 4.40
N SER A 157 4.61 -2.59 4.58
CA SER A 157 5.51 -3.23 3.62
C SER A 157 4.78 -3.50 2.30
N ASP A 158 5.56 -3.59 1.21
CA ASP A 158 5.05 -3.99 -0.10
C ASP A 158 4.17 -5.24 0.00
N SER A 159 4.59 -6.28 0.73
CA SER A 159 3.80 -7.52 0.94
C SER A 159 2.39 -7.31 1.50
N LYS A 160 2.17 -6.26 2.31
CA LYS A 160 0.85 -5.93 2.90
C LYS A 160 0.05 -4.95 2.06
N LEU A 161 0.74 -4.01 1.41
CA LEU A 161 0.16 -2.98 0.56
C LEU A 161 1.09 -2.77 -0.65
N PRO A 162 0.69 -3.12 -1.88
CA PRO A 162 1.60 -3.13 -3.02
C PRO A 162 2.24 -1.76 -3.29
N GLU A 163 3.54 -1.71 -3.52
CA GLU A 163 4.16 -0.56 -4.18
C GLU A 163 3.56 -0.38 -5.58
N THR A 164 3.58 0.86 -6.07
CA THR A 164 3.01 1.26 -7.36
C THR A 164 3.37 0.31 -8.52
N PRO A 165 4.65 -0.11 -8.73
CA PRO A 165 4.98 -1.05 -9.81
C PRO A 165 4.31 -2.42 -9.68
N ARG A 166 4.20 -2.96 -8.45
CA ARG A 166 3.56 -4.26 -8.23
C ARG A 166 2.05 -4.17 -8.40
N LEU A 167 1.44 -3.06 -8.00
CA LEU A 167 0.03 -2.83 -8.25
C LEU A 167 -0.24 -2.73 -9.75
N LYS A 168 0.58 -1.98 -10.51
CA LYS A 168 0.45 -1.86 -11.97
C LYS A 168 0.40 -3.23 -12.65
N ILE A 169 1.39 -4.10 -12.40
CA ILE A 169 1.44 -5.46 -12.98
C ILE A 169 0.14 -6.23 -12.69
N ARG A 170 -0.30 -6.22 -11.43
CA ARG A 170 -1.53 -6.93 -11.02
C ARG A 170 -2.78 -6.39 -11.73
N LEU A 171 -2.87 -5.08 -11.92
CA LEU A 171 -4.01 -4.46 -12.60
C LEU A 171 -3.96 -4.74 -14.11
N GLU A 172 -2.79 -4.74 -14.73
CA GLU A 172 -2.60 -5.10 -16.14
C GLU A 172 -3.02 -6.55 -16.41
N GLU A 173 -2.64 -7.49 -15.53
CA GLU A 173 -3.05 -8.89 -15.61
C GLU A 173 -4.58 -9.02 -15.60
N VAL A 174 -5.23 -8.43 -14.59
CA VAL A 174 -6.70 -8.47 -14.46
C VAL A 174 -7.39 -7.82 -15.67
N ALA A 175 -6.91 -6.65 -16.10
CA ALA A 175 -7.50 -5.95 -17.24
C ALA A 175 -7.36 -6.75 -18.54
N ARG A 176 -6.22 -7.43 -18.74
CA ARG A 176 -5.98 -8.30 -19.90
C ARG A 176 -6.88 -9.52 -19.89
N GLU A 177 -7.00 -10.20 -18.75
CA GLU A 177 -7.87 -11.38 -18.59
C GLU A 177 -9.34 -11.05 -18.87
N LEU A 178 -9.78 -9.86 -18.45
CA LEU A 178 -11.15 -9.38 -18.68
C LEU A 178 -11.38 -8.72 -20.04
N GLY A 179 -10.34 -8.55 -20.86
CA GLY A 179 -10.43 -7.81 -22.12
C GLY A 179 -10.81 -6.33 -21.94
N ASN A 180 -10.56 -5.73 -20.78
CA ASN A 180 -10.89 -4.33 -20.50
C ASN A 180 -9.81 -3.39 -21.07
N THR A 181 -9.88 -3.15 -22.39
CA THR A 181 -8.92 -2.33 -23.13
C THR A 181 -8.83 -0.90 -22.60
N GLY A 182 -9.97 -0.29 -22.25
CA GLY A 182 -9.99 1.06 -21.68
C GLY A 182 -9.20 1.16 -20.37
N ALA A 183 -9.29 0.15 -19.50
CA ALA A 183 -8.48 0.11 -18.29
C ALA A 183 -7.00 -0.14 -18.58
N LEU A 184 -6.66 -1.03 -19.54
CA LEU A 184 -5.28 -1.25 -19.98
C LEU A 184 -4.61 0.04 -20.43
N ASP A 185 -5.29 0.85 -21.24
CA ASP A 185 -4.76 2.13 -21.72
C ASP A 185 -4.44 3.07 -20.56
N ARG A 186 -5.36 3.20 -19.58
CA ARG A 186 -5.11 4.04 -18.39
C ARG A 186 -3.96 3.54 -17.53
N ILE A 187 -3.79 2.22 -17.42
CA ILE A 187 -2.70 1.63 -16.64
C ILE A 187 -1.37 1.78 -17.39
N ALA A 188 -1.36 1.67 -18.72
CA ALA A 188 -0.17 1.87 -19.55
C ALA A 188 0.36 3.30 -19.37
N ASP A 189 -0.53 4.30 -19.44
CA ASP A 189 -0.24 5.72 -19.26
C ASP A 189 0.18 6.10 -17.82
N TRP A 190 -0.07 5.22 -16.84
CA TRP A 190 0.29 5.46 -15.45
C TRP A 190 1.82 5.34 -15.25
N ASP A 191 2.50 6.48 -15.19
CA ASP A 191 3.94 6.56 -14.97
C ASP A 191 4.34 6.16 -13.54
N CYS A 192 4.87 4.95 -13.41
CA CYS A 192 5.35 4.39 -12.15
C CYS A 192 6.82 4.74 -11.85
N SER A 193 7.50 5.50 -12.72
CA SER A 193 8.95 5.76 -12.64
C SER A 193 9.35 6.65 -11.46
N SER A 194 8.45 7.50 -10.99
CA SER A 194 8.68 8.36 -9.82
C SER A 194 8.73 7.59 -8.49
N ALA A 195 8.17 6.38 -8.41
CA ALA A 195 8.24 5.50 -7.23
C ALA A 195 9.65 4.90 -6.99
N ILE A 196 10.57 5.04 -7.95
CA ILE A 196 11.94 4.52 -7.85
C ILE A 196 12.88 5.54 -7.16
N LYS A 197 12.47 6.81 -6.98
CA LYS A 197 13.38 7.88 -6.52
C LYS A 197 13.47 8.13 -5.01
N THR A 198 12.74 7.40 -4.17
CA THR A 198 12.82 7.58 -2.69
C THR A 198 13.07 6.28 -1.95
N LYS A 199 14.10 5.54 -2.38
CA LYS A 199 15.02 4.91 -1.43
C LYS A 199 16.42 5.25 -1.93
N GLU A 200 16.97 6.37 -1.45
CA GLU A 200 18.40 6.36 -1.16
C GLU A 200 18.62 5.15 -0.27
N LYS A 201 19.04 4.05 -0.89
CA LYS A 201 19.58 2.92 -0.17
C LYS A 201 20.76 3.50 0.58
N ARG A 202 20.60 3.79 1.87
CA ARG A 202 21.73 3.99 2.75
C ARG A 202 22.71 2.85 2.45
N PRO A 203 23.95 3.13 2.05
CA PRO A 203 24.90 2.09 1.71
C PRO A 203 24.92 1.09 2.87
N THR A 204 24.65 -0.18 2.56
CA THR A 204 24.75 -1.25 3.54
C THR A 204 26.24 -1.50 3.73
N TYR A 205 26.80 -1.02 4.83
CA TYR A 205 28.17 -1.32 5.20
C TYR A 205 28.22 -2.73 5.75
N ILE A 206 28.95 -3.63 5.09
CA ILE A 206 29.31 -4.93 5.65
C ILE A 206 30.74 -4.80 6.17
N ILE A 207 30.91 -4.80 7.49
CA ILE A 207 32.23 -4.77 8.13
C ILE A 207 32.66 -6.23 8.35
N PHE A 208 33.64 -6.69 7.58
CA PHE A 208 34.33 -7.95 7.86
C PHE A 208 35.52 -7.67 8.79
N GLY A 209 35.39 -8.05 10.06
CA GLY A 209 36.53 -8.08 10.97
C GLY A 209 37.25 -9.41 10.85
N TYR A 210 38.42 -9.44 10.22
CA TYR A 210 39.36 -10.56 10.37
C TYR A 210 40.36 -10.23 11.47
N LYS A 211 40.49 -11.13 12.45
CA LYS A 211 41.51 -11.08 13.50
C LYS A 211 42.60 -12.07 13.10
N ASP A 212 43.71 -11.59 12.55
CA ASP A 212 44.86 -12.44 12.28
C ASP A 212 45.54 -12.85 13.59
N ARG A 213 45.97 -14.10 13.64
CA ARG A 213 46.69 -14.72 14.76
C ARG A 213 48.04 -14.03 14.97
N GLU A 214 48.40 -13.83 16.23
CA GLU A 214 49.69 -13.31 16.67
C GLU A 214 50.85 -14.20 16.19
N TYR A 215 51.79 -13.60 15.46
CA TYR A 215 53.16 -14.10 15.42
C TYR A 215 54.11 -12.94 15.73
N SER A 216 54.92 -13.11 16.78
CA SER A 216 56.10 -12.28 17.10
C SER A 216 55.89 -10.79 17.43
N GLY A 217 54.91 -10.46 18.28
CA GLY A 217 54.95 -9.20 19.06
C GLY A 217 54.71 -7.88 18.29
N ARG A 218 54.20 -7.93 17.06
CA ARG A 218 53.65 -6.76 16.35
C ARG A 218 52.25 -7.10 15.83
N VAL A 219 51.24 -6.34 16.25
CA VAL A 219 49.87 -6.49 15.76
C VAL A 219 49.69 -5.54 14.57
N GLU A 220 49.79 -6.07 13.36
CA GLU A 220 49.27 -5.41 12.16
C GLU A 220 47.89 -5.98 11.86
N GLY A 221 46.83 -5.21 12.10
CA GLY A 221 45.47 -5.58 11.70
C GLY A 221 45.10 -4.91 10.39
N ARG A 222 44.72 -5.66 9.35
CA ARG A 222 44.10 -5.07 8.15
C ARG A 222 42.59 -5.08 8.29
N LEU A 223 41.97 -3.90 8.43
CA LEU A 223 40.53 -3.76 8.30
C LEU A 223 40.19 -3.58 6.83
N VAL A 224 39.61 -4.60 6.19
CA VAL A 224 39.09 -4.49 4.82
C VAL A 224 37.61 -4.09 4.90
N VAL A 225 37.31 -2.84 4.55
CA VAL A 225 35.91 -2.39 4.37
C VAL A 225 35.60 -2.49 2.88
N ALA A 226 34.74 -3.42 2.48
CA ALA A 226 34.28 -3.53 1.11
C ALA A 226 32.95 -2.78 0.94
N LEU A 227 32.96 -1.76 0.07
CA LEU A 227 31.75 -1.04 -0.33
C LEU A 227 31.12 -1.79 -1.51
N VAL A 228 30.03 -2.51 -1.28
CA VAL A 228 29.32 -3.23 -2.36
C VAL A 228 28.22 -2.33 -2.90
N GLU A 229 28.58 -1.42 -3.80
CA GLU A 229 27.61 -0.79 -4.68
C GLU A 229 27.43 -1.70 -5.90
N ARG A 230 26.19 -2.14 -6.18
CA ARG A 230 25.85 -2.85 -7.42
C ARG A 230 25.93 -1.86 -8.59
N ARG A 231 27.16 -1.48 -8.95
CA ARG A 231 27.68 -0.97 -10.23
C ARG A 231 29.05 -0.34 -9.95
N SER A 232 30.09 -1.12 -10.18
CA SER A 232 31.39 -0.64 -10.68
C SER A 232 32.21 0.29 -9.77
N LYS A 233 32.74 -0.22 -8.64
CA LYS A 233 34.09 0.05 -8.08
C LYS A 233 34.18 -0.45 -6.63
N ALA A 234 35.11 -1.35 -6.35
CA ALA A 234 35.44 -1.75 -4.98
C ALA A 234 36.55 -0.83 -4.44
N TRP A 235 36.36 -0.25 -3.27
CA TRP A 235 37.39 0.51 -2.56
C TRP A 235 38.00 -0.37 -1.48
N ILE A 236 39.33 -0.49 -1.45
CA ILE A 236 40.03 -1.15 -0.35
C ILE A 236 40.53 -0.06 0.60
N LEU A 237 39.98 -0.04 1.81
CA LEU A 237 40.59 0.71 2.92
C LEU A 237 41.73 -0.15 3.49
N THR A 238 42.95 0.38 3.47
CA THR A 238 44.08 -0.21 4.20
C THR A 238 44.39 0.66 5.41
N TRP A 239 44.27 0.09 6.60
CA TRP A 239 44.76 0.72 7.82
C TRP A 239 46.25 0.40 7.99
N GLN A 240 47.10 1.43 8.02
CA GLN A 240 48.47 1.31 8.50
C GLN A 240 48.56 1.87 9.92
N PRO A 241 48.98 1.09 10.92
CA PRO A 241 49.33 1.64 12.22
C PRO A 241 50.55 2.54 12.03
N SER A 242 50.41 3.84 12.29
CA SER A 242 51.58 4.71 12.32
C SER A 242 52.45 4.35 13.54
N THR A 243 53.73 4.11 13.31
CA THR A 243 54.74 3.91 14.36
C THR A 243 55.17 5.25 14.98
N ALA A 244 54.22 6.15 15.26
CA ALA A 244 54.48 7.47 15.80
C ALA A 244 53.67 7.71 17.07
N LYS A 245 54.38 7.74 18.21
CA LYS A 245 53.84 8.12 19.51
C LYS A 245 53.14 9.48 19.41
N LYS A 246 51.91 9.53 19.91
CA LYS A 246 51.12 10.72 20.27
C LYS A 246 50.79 11.69 19.12
N LYS A 247 49.59 11.54 18.54
CA LYS A 247 48.58 12.60 18.42
C LYS A 247 47.26 11.99 17.90
N LYS A 248 46.15 12.32 18.56
CA LYS A 248 44.80 11.92 18.16
C LYS A 248 44.51 12.49 16.78
N GLY A 249 44.42 11.60 15.79
CA GLY A 249 44.13 11.91 14.40
C GLY A 249 44.32 10.64 13.58
N HIS A 250 43.28 9.83 13.46
CA HIS A 250 43.32 8.67 12.58
C HIS A 250 43.27 9.17 11.14
N MET A 251 44.36 8.95 10.40
CA MET A 251 44.48 9.35 9.01
C MET A 251 44.18 8.11 8.16
N PHE A 252 43.11 8.14 7.37
CA PHE A 252 42.77 7.09 6.41
C PHE A 252 43.29 7.50 5.04
N THR A 253 44.09 6.65 4.41
CA THR A 253 44.50 6.79 3.01
C THR A 253 43.58 5.96 2.14
N PHE A 254 43.00 6.59 1.11
CA PHE A 254 42.19 5.91 0.10
C PHE A 254 43.09 5.53 -1.07
N ALA A 255 43.15 4.25 -1.40
CA ALA A 255 43.75 3.78 -2.65
C ALA A 255 42.63 3.17 -3.52
N SER A 256 42.50 3.65 -4.76
CA SER A 256 41.66 3.02 -5.76
C SER A 256 42.40 1.82 -6.34
N VAL A 257 41.79 0.63 -6.30
CA VAL A 257 42.25 -0.52 -7.08
C VAL A 257 41.39 -0.60 -8.32
N PHE A 258 42.02 -0.60 -9.50
CA PHE A 258 41.35 -0.71 -10.80
C PHE A 258 40.76 -2.10 -11.01
#